data_AF-A0A0Q6ZS55-F1
#
_entry.id   AF-A0A0Q6ZS55-F1
#
_cell.length_a   1.000
_cell.length_b   1.000
_cell.length_c   1.000
_cell.angle_alpha   90.00
_cell.angle_beta   90.00
_cell.angle_gamma   90.00
#
_symmetry.space_group_name_H-M   'P 1'
#
loop_
_entity.id
_entity.type
_entity.pdbx_description
1 polymer ?
#
loop_
_entity_poly.entity_id
_entity_poly.type
_entity_poly.pdbx_seq_one_letter_code
_entity_poly.pdbx_strand_id
1 'polypeptide(L)'
;MTGRTTPTLRFPGFKGPWRATAISTLLEKQSIPVEVDSAHAYRQIGVRSHGKGIFYKECVTGAELGDKRVFRVVPRALVVNIVFAWEQAVALTTDAEAGFVASHRFPMFTEKDGKSYLPFLRHMFLTKRGKLLLEIASPGGAGRNKTLGQQEFLKLKPVVPDRAEQKKIADAVDAVDTKIAALTAKRHALVQFKAGLMQKLFSQQLRFTRDDGKAFPDWQKKRLGDIFTWVKTNSLSREFLTYDGGTVQNIHYGDIHTKFRALFRQSAETVPFVGAKIGPKAFSDEEFCRVGDVIIADASEDYADIGKTIEIVEVRERSLVAGLHTHMARPKIDCLVVGFAGYLLRSEPMRRQIIRIAQGISVLGISKGNLEKLTFLLPHPDEQQKIADALAAMDAKIQAVVDQISKLQAFKKGLLQQMFV
;
A
#
# COMPACT_ATOMS: atom_id res chain seq x y z
N MET A 1 -5.39 29.00 21.59
CA MET A 1 -6.22 28.05 20.81
C MET A 1 -7.31 28.85 20.12
N THR A 2 -7.42 28.82 18.81
CA THR A 2 -8.44 29.59 18.09
C THR A 2 -9.83 29.09 18.48
N GLY A 3 -10.63 29.94 19.13
CA GLY A 3 -12.02 29.69 19.51
C GLY A 3 -12.98 29.62 18.31
N ARG A 4 -12.53 29.05 17.17
CA ARG A 4 -13.42 28.81 16.03
C ARG A 4 -14.51 27.86 16.50
N THR A 5 -15.74 28.24 16.20
CA THR A 5 -16.98 27.48 16.43
C THR A 5 -17.67 27.17 15.10
N THR A 6 -16.95 27.34 14.00
CA THR A 6 -17.43 27.11 12.64
C THR A 6 -16.29 26.56 11.77
N PRO A 7 -16.58 25.57 10.91
CA PRO A 7 -15.59 25.01 10.00
C PRO A 7 -15.27 26.00 8.88
N THR A 8 -14.12 25.82 8.24
CA THR A 8 -13.71 26.66 7.09
C THR A 8 -14.51 26.28 5.84
N LEU A 9 -14.76 24.99 5.64
CA LEU A 9 -15.64 24.47 4.60
C LEU A 9 -16.93 23.96 5.23
N ARG A 10 -18.07 24.44 4.73
CA ARG A 10 -19.39 24.11 5.26
C ARG A 10 -20.37 23.86 4.13
N PHE A 11 -21.29 22.91 4.31
CA PHE A 11 -22.34 22.69 3.33
C PHE A 11 -23.31 23.88 3.27
N PRO A 12 -23.79 24.25 2.07
CA PRO A 12 -24.84 25.26 1.93
C PRO A 12 -26.08 24.91 2.76
N GLY A 13 -26.74 25.93 3.33
CA GLY A 13 -27.93 25.77 4.16
C GLY A 13 -27.66 25.64 5.67
N PHE A 14 -26.45 25.26 6.09
CA PHE A 14 -26.08 25.22 7.50
C PHE A 14 -25.43 26.55 7.92
N LYS A 15 -26.09 27.29 8.81
CA LYS A 15 -25.62 28.62 9.28
C LYS A 15 -25.47 28.73 10.81
N GLY A 16 -26.09 27.83 11.58
CA GLY A 16 -26.03 27.87 13.05
C GLY A 16 -24.62 27.69 13.61
N PRO A 17 -24.28 28.22 14.80
CA PRO A 17 -22.96 27.99 15.39
C PRO A 17 -22.82 26.54 15.87
N TRP A 18 -21.63 25.96 15.74
CA TRP A 18 -21.32 24.70 16.44
C TRP A 18 -21.15 25.00 17.93
N ARG A 19 -21.55 24.05 18.78
CA ARG A 19 -21.57 24.24 20.23
C ARG A 19 -20.68 23.22 20.93
N ALA A 20 -19.97 23.68 21.96
CA ALA A 20 -19.24 22.80 22.87
C ALA A 20 -20.26 21.96 23.65
N THR A 21 -20.30 20.65 23.37
CA THR A 21 -21.36 19.76 23.86
C THR A 21 -20.73 18.57 24.57
N ALA A 22 -21.11 18.31 25.81
CA ALA A 22 -20.51 17.23 26.59
C ALA A 22 -20.84 15.87 25.96
N ILE A 23 -19.87 14.96 25.90
CA ILE A 23 -20.08 13.60 25.36
C ILE A 23 -21.22 12.89 26.11
N SER A 24 -21.37 13.09 27.42
CA SER A 24 -22.49 12.55 28.23
C SER A 24 -23.90 12.98 27.80
N THR A 25 -24.00 14.06 27.00
CA THR A 25 -25.27 14.54 26.42
C THR A 25 -25.49 14.04 24.98
N LEU A 26 -24.43 13.56 24.33
CA LEU A 26 -24.45 13.05 22.96
C LEU A 26 -24.57 11.53 22.91
N LEU A 27 -24.01 10.85 23.92
CA LEU A 27 -23.83 9.41 23.95
C LEU A 27 -24.34 8.81 25.26
N GLU A 28 -24.85 7.59 25.17
CA GLU A 28 -25.19 6.75 26.31
C GLU A 28 -24.36 5.47 26.29
N LYS A 29 -23.78 5.11 27.44
CA LYS A 29 -22.96 3.91 27.55
C LYS A 29 -23.84 2.67 27.59
N GLN A 30 -23.50 1.68 26.76
CA GLN A 30 -24.10 0.37 26.79
C GLN A 30 -23.20 -0.63 27.51
N SER A 31 -23.78 -1.45 28.38
CA SER A 31 -23.06 -2.42 29.19
C SER A 31 -23.94 -3.63 29.47
N ILE A 32 -23.87 -4.62 28.59
CA ILE A 32 -24.66 -5.86 28.70
C ILE A 32 -23.69 -7.00 29.05
N PRO A 33 -23.52 -7.35 30.34
CA PRO A 33 -22.63 -8.45 30.72
C PRO A 33 -23.14 -9.79 30.15
N VAL A 34 -22.22 -10.71 29.88
CA VAL A 34 -22.54 -12.07 29.43
C VAL A 34 -22.09 -13.05 30.51
N GLU A 35 -23.00 -13.90 30.95
CA GLU A 35 -22.65 -15.10 31.72
C GLU A 35 -22.03 -16.11 30.76
N VAL A 36 -20.79 -16.50 31.05
CA VAL A 36 -20.01 -17.35 30.15
C VAL A 36 -20.39 -18.81 30.39
N ASP A 37 -20.97 -19.44 29.38
CA ASP A 37 -21.20 -20.87 29.32
C ASP A 37 -19.91 -21.55 28.83
N SER A 38 -19.37 -22.47 29.63
CA SER A 38 -18.11 -23.14 29.35
C SER A 38 -18.10 -23.90 28.03
N ALA A 39 -19.25 -24.44 27.60
CA ALA A 39 -19.40 -25.21 26.37
C ALA A 39 -19.71 -24.35 25.14
N HIS A 40 -20.14 -23.10 25.32
CA HIS A 40 -20.49 -22.22 24.22
C HIS A 40 -19.25 -21.59 23.58
N ALA A 41 -19.26 -21.46 22.25
CA ALA A 41 -18.19 -20.80 21.50
C ALA A 41 -18.49 -19.31 21.33
N TYR A 42 -17.53 -18.47 21.71
CA TYR A 42 -17.63 -17.02 21.64
C TYR A 42 -16.61 -16.44 20.68
N ARG A 43 -17.04 -15.46 19.88
CA ARG A 43 -16.13 -14.66 19.06
C ARG A 43 -15.92 -13.29 19.67
N GLN A 44 -14.66 -12.93 19.90
CA GLN A 44 -14.29 -11.65 20.49
C GLN A 44 -13.97 -10.59 19.43
N ILE A 45 -14.28 -9.33 19.73
CA ILE A 45 -13.79 -8.19 18.95
C ILE A 45 -12.54 -7.55 19.56
N GLY A 46 -11.74 -6.90 18.72
CA GLY A 46 -10.75 -5.90 19.10
C GLY A 46 -10.85 -4.68 18.20
N VAL A 47 -10.27 -3.56 18.63
CA VAL A 47 -10.26 -2.29 17.87
C VAL A 47 -8.82 -1.87 17.62
N ARG A 48 -8.49 -1.62 16.35
CA ARG A 48 -7.15 -1.19 15.93
C ARG A 48 -6.98 0.31 16.13
N SER A 49 -5.76 0.73 16.51
CA SER A 49 -5.36 2.14 16.54
C SER A 49 -5.48 2.81 15.16
N HIS A 50 -5.42 4.14 15.15
CA HIS A 50 -5.46 5.00 13.97
C HIS A 50 -6.72 4.84 13.10
N GLY A 51 -7.87 4.54 13.73
CA GLY A 51 -9.15 4.41 13.03
C GLY A 51 -9.23 3.24 12.05
N LYS A 52 -8.36 2.23 12.18
CA LYS A 52 -8.28 1.05 11.30
C LYS A 52 -9.42 0.02 11.53
N GLY A 53 -10.40 0.36 12.35
CA GLY A 53 -11.63 -0.41 12.53
C GLY A 53 -11.51 -1.60 13.48
N ILE A 54 -12.54 -2.44 13.43
CA ILE A 54 -12.67 -3.66 14.24
C ILE A 54 -11.90 -4.80 13.57
N PHE A 55 -11.32 -5.68 14.38
CA PHE A 55 -10.86 -6.99 13.93
C PHE A 55 -11.46 -8.08 14.80
N TYR A 56 -11.62 -9.27 14.23
CA TYR A 56 -12.17 -10.41 14.94
C TYR A 56 -11.06 -11.31 15.43
N LYS A 57 -11.17 -11.75 16.68
CA LYS A 57 -10.32 -12.83 17.19
C LYS A 57 -10.87 -14.17 16.74
N GLU A 58 -10.06 -15.20 16.91
CA GLU A 58 -10.50 -16.59 16.79
C GLU A 58 -11.61 -16.88 17.79
N CYS A 59 -12.49 -17.82 17.42
CA CYS A 59 -13.50 -18.32 18.32
C CYS A 59 -12.84 -19.12 19.43
N VAL A 60 -13.31 -18.91 20.66
CA VAL A 60 -12.86 -19.63 21.84
C VAL A 60 -14.06 -20.08 22.64
N THR A 61 -13.97 -21.23 23.27
CA THR A 61 -14.98 -21.73 24.21
C THR A 61 -15.06 -20.85 25.45
N GLY A 62 -16.17 -20.91 26.17
CA GLY A 62 -16.28 -20.25 27.47
C GLY A 62 -15.23 -20.74 28.47
N ALA A 63 -14.87 -22.02 28.42
CA ALA A 63 -13.78 -22.57 29.23
C ALA A 63 -12.44 -21.86 28.97
N GLU A 64 -12.12 -21.57 27.70
CA GLU A 64 -10.91 -20.84 27.30
C GLU A 64 -10.98 -19.32 27.61
N LEU A 65 -12.18 -18.75 27.70
CA LEU A 65 -12.35 -17.38 28.19
C LEU A 65 -11.96 -17.26 29.66
N GLY A 66 -12.24 -18.29 30.47
CA GLY A 66 -12.04 -18.30 31.92
C GLY A 66 -12.85 -17.20 32.61
N ASP A 67 -12.32 -16.60 33.67
CA ASP A 67 -13.01 -15.60 34.49
C ASP A 67 -13.07 -14.19 33.85
N LYS A 68 -12.85 -14.09 32.55
CA LYS A 68 -12.85 -12.79 31.85
C LYS A 68 -14.27 -12.23 31.83
N ARG A 69 -14.44 -11.07 32.44
CA ARG A 69 -15.64 -10.25 32.28
C ARG A 69 -15.78 -9.77 30.83
N VAL A 70 -16.74 -10.35 30.13
CA VAL A 70 -17.10 -10.02 28.75
C VAL A 70 -18.53 -9.47 28.67
N PHE A 71 -18.77 -8.69 27.63
CA PHE A 71 -20.01 -7.98 27.37
C PHE A 71 -20.46 -8.27 25.96
N ARG A 72 -21.77 -8.35 25.74
CA ARG A 72 -22.35 -8.50 24.40
C ARG A 72 -22.01 -7.28 23.56
N VAL A 73 -21.51 -7.50 22.36
CA VAL A 73 -21.29 -6.41 21.40
C VAL A 73 -22.65 -5.85 21.00
N VAL A 74 -22.80 -4.54 21.20
CA VAL A 74 -23.99 -3.81 20.79
C VAL A 74 -23.79 -3.38 19.34
N PRO A 75 -24.66 -3.80 18.39
CA PRO A 75 -24.59 -3.34 17.01
C PRO A 75 -24.77 -1.82 16.90
N ARG A 76 -24.17 -1.21 15.87
CA ARG A 76 -24.35 0.20 15.53
C ARG A 76 -23.99 1.16 16.67
N ALA A 77 -22.98 0.79 17.47
CA ALA A 77 -22.47 1.55 18.59
C ALA A 77 -21.05 2.06 18.31
N LEU A 78 -20.69 3.19 18.92
CA LEU A 78 -19.32 3.67 18.98
C LEU A 78 -18.56 2.84 20.01
N VAL A 79 -17.53 2.13 19.59
CA VAL A 79 -16.64 1.36 20.47
C VAL A 79 -15.29 2.06 20.59
N VAL A 80 -14.80 2.19 21.83
CA VAL A 80 -13.52 2.81 22.14
C VAL A 80 -12.65 1.79 22.86
N ASN A 81 -11.43 1.53 22.39
CA ASN A 81 -10.46 0.74 23.15
C ASN A 81 -9.73 1.64 24.14
N ILE A 82 -10.02 1.52 25.43
CA ILE A 82 -9.52 2.44 26.45
C ILE A 82 -7.99 2.43 26.58
N VAL A 83 -7.32 1.34 26.21
CA VAL A 83 -5.85 1.22 26.34
C VAL A 83 -5.12 1.99 25.24
N PHE A 84 -5.75 2.12 24.07
CA PHE A 84 -5.16 2.74 22.88
C PHE A 84 -6.02 3.89 22.34
N ALA A 85 -6.91 4.44 23.16
CA ALA A 85 -7.81 5.52 22.75
C ALA A 85 -7.04 6.76 22.32
N TRP A 86 -5.94 7.09 23.00
CA TRP A 86 -5.03 8.19 22.64
C TRP A 86 -4.33 7.98 21.28
N GLU A 87 -4.25 6.74 20.80
CA GLU A 87 -3.84 6.40 19.42
C GLU A 87 -5.04 6.29 18.46
N GLN A 88 -6.21 6.83 18.84
CA GLN A 88 -7.43 6.82 18.05
C GLN A 88 -7.95 5.41 17.76
N ALA A 89 -7.84 4.50 18.72
CA ALA A 89 -8.49 3.19 18.66
C ALA A 89 -10.02 3.32 18.92
N VAL A 90 -10.70 3.91 17.94
CA VAL A 90 -12.16 4.15 17.91
C VAL A 90 -12.76 3.55 16.64
N ALA A 91 -13.91 2.90 16.76
CA ALA A 91 -14.61 2.28 15.64
C ALA A 91 -16.13 2.29 15.85
N LEU A 92 -16.87 1.91 14.82
CA LEU A 92 -18.30 1.63 14.91
C LEU A 92 -18.50 0.13 14.76
N THR A 93 -19.32 -0.46 15.62
CA THR A 93 -19.87 -1.80 15.42
C THR A 93 -21.01 -1.73 14.41
N THR A 94 -21.34 -2.86 13.80
CA THR A 94 -22.39 -3.04 12.81
C THR A 94 -23.22 -4.26 13.17
N ASP A 95 -24.21 -4.58 12.34
CA ASP A 95 -25.02 -5.79 12.51
C ASP A 95 -24.19 -7.07 12.29
N ALA A 96 -23.00 -6.97 11.65
CA ALA A 96 -22.09 -8.09 11.46
C ALA A 96 -21.45 -8.60 12.78
N GLU A 97 -21.36 -7.75 13.80
CA GLU A 97 -20.86 -8.14 15.13
C GLU A 97 -21.98 -8.56 16.09
N ALA A 98 -23.22 -8.72 15.60
CA ALA A 98 -24.30 -9.24 16.42
C ALA A 98 -23.95 -10.64 16.97
N GLY A 99 -24.12 -10.83 18.27
CA GLY A 99 -23.78 -12.07 18.97
C GLY A 99 -22.31 -12.21 19.39
N PHE A 100 -21.44 -11.26 19.02
CA PHE A 100 -20.04 -11.28 19.46
C PHE A 100 -19.92 -10.75 20.89
N VAL A 101 -18.74 -10.94 21.50
CA VAL A 101 -18.42 -10.43 22.83
C VAL A 101 -17.19 -9.50 22.82
N ALA A 102 -17.15 -8.58 23.77
CA ALA A 102 -16.03 -7.66 23.97
C ALA A 102 -15.62 -7.65 25.45
N SER A 103 -14.34 -7.42 25.74
CA SER A 103 -13.91 -7.25 27.14
C SER A 103 -14.29 -5.88 27.67
N HIS A 104 -14.21 -5.69 29.00
CA HIS A 104 -14.40 -4.40 29.67
C HIS A 104 -13.55 -3.24 29.11
N ARG A 105 -12.49 -3.54 28.34
CA ARG A 105 -11.61 -2.54 27.71
C ARG A 105 -12.23 -1.87 26.48
N PHE A 106 -13.39 -2.34 26.02
CA PHE A 106 -14.08 -1.85 24.84
C PHE A 106 -15.48 -1.32 25.20
N PRO A 107 -15.60 -0.25 26.00
CA PRO A 107 -16.88 0.40 26.22
C PRO A 107 -17.53 0.79 24.89
N MET A 108 -18.84 0.56 24.84
CA MET A 108 -19.70 0.84 23.68
C MET A 108 -20.69 1.92 24.05
N PHE A 109 -20.99 2.78 23.08
CA PHE A 109 -21.86 3.93 23.26
C PHE A 109 -22.85 4.07 22.10
N THR A 110 -24.12 4.32 22.41
CA THR A 110 -25.17 4.61 21.43
C THR A 110 -25.53 6.09 21.44
N GLU A 111 -26.23 6.55 20.39
CA GLU A 111 -26.74 7.93 20.32
C GLU A 111 -27.73 8.18 21.47
N LYS A 112 -27.58 9.33 22.15
CA LYS A 112 -28.51 9.78 23.18
C LYS A 112 -29.38 10.93 22.67
N ASP A 113 -30.69 10.83 22.89
CA ASP A 113 -31.71 11.83 22.53
C ASP A 113 -31.69 12.32 21.06
N GLY A 114 -31.13 11.55 20.12
CA GLY A 114 -31.02 11.97 18.73
C GLY A 114 -30.22 13.27 18.52
N LYS A 115 -29.26 13.58 19.41
CA LYS A 115 -28.41 14.78 19.31
C LYS A 115 -27.08 14.55 18.59
N SER A 116 -26.74 13.29 18.34
CA SER A 116 -25.49 12.86 17.74
C SER A 116 -25.71 12.03 16.48
N TYR A 117 -24.66 11.94 15.66
CA TYR A 117 -24.52 10.95 14.60
C TYR A 117 -23.19 10.22 14.78
N LEU A 118 -23.23 8.92 15.08
CA LEU A 118 -21.99 8.20 15.46
C LEU A 118 -20.88 8.22 14.40
N PRO A 119 -21.15 8.10 13.09
CA PRO A 119 -20.12 8.26 12.05
C PRO A 119 -19.42 9.61 12.11
N PHE A 120 -20.14 10.70 12.40
CA PHE A 120 -19.53 12.02 12.59
C PHE A 120 -18.59 12.03 13.78
N LEU A 121 -19.02 11.51 14.93
CA LEU A 121 -18.17 11.46 16.13
C LEU A 121 -16.93 10.60 15.90
N ARG A 122 -17.07 9.46 15.21
CA ARG A 122 -15.95 8.61 14.80
C ARG A 122 -14.95 9.41 13.95
N HIS A 123 -15.40 10.09 12.89
CA HIS A 123 -14.51 10.93 12.07
C HIS A 123 -13.88 12.09 12.85
N MET A 124 -14.65 12.74 13.71
CA MET A 124 -14.17 13.82 14.57
C MET A 124 -13.02 13.36 15.47
N PHE A 125 -13.14 12.19 16.09
CA PHE A 125 -12.06 11.59 16.88
C PHE A 125 -10.81 11.22 16.06
N LEU A 126 -10.96 11.01 14.75
CA LEU A 126 -9.84 10.76 13.84
C LEU A 126 -9.11 12.05 13.40
N THR A 127 -9.66 13.23 13.68
CA THR A 127 -8.96 14.51 13.42
C THR A 127 -7.84 14.76 14.44
N LYS A 128 -6.96 15.72 14.15
CA LYS A 128 -5.92 16.16 15.11
C LYS A 128 -6.50 16.63 16.44
N ARG A 129 -7.62 17.36 16.40
CA ARG A 129 -8.30 17.87 17.61
C ARG A 129 -8.99 16.73 18.36
N GLY A 130 -9.64 15.81 17.64
CA GLY A 130 -10.21 14.61 18.22
C GLY A 130 -9.18 13.73 18.94
N LYS A 131 -8.00 13.58 18.35
CA LYS A 131 -6.87 12.92 19.00
C LYS A 131 -6.50 13.59 20.33
N LEU A 132 -6.37 14.91 20.33
CA LEU A 132 -6.07 15.67 21.55
C LEU A 132 -7.14 15.46 22.63
N LEU A 133 -8.43 15.41 22.26
CA LEU A 133 -9.51 15.13 23.20
C LEU A 133 -9.36 13.73 23.83
N LEU A 134 -9.02 12.71 23.03
CA LEU A 134 -8.78 11.35 23.52
C LEU A 134 -7.51 11.28 24.39
N GLU A 135 -6.47 12.04 24.07
CA GLU A 135 -5.26 12.19 24.89
C GLU A 135 -5.58 12.83 26.25
N ILE A 136 -6.40 13.91 26.28
CA ILE A 136 -6.86 14.55 27.53
C ILE A 136 -7.64 13.57 28.40
N ALA A 137 -8.51 12.75 27.81
CA ALA A 137 -9.28 11.75 28.55
C ALA A 137 -8.47 10.50 28.94
N SER A 138 -7.19 10.41 28.56
CA SER A 138 -6.31 9.26 28.85
C SER A 138 -5.17 9.64 29.79
N PRO A 139 -5.45 9.96 31.07
CA PRO A 139 -4.41 10.35 32.02
C PRO A 139 -3.42 9.19 32.27
N GLY A 140 -2.13 9.51 32.33
CA GLY A 140 -1.03 8.56 32.53
C GLY A 140 0.33 9.15 32.16
N GLY A 141 1.39 8.73 32.86
CA GLY A 141 2.77 9.23 32.69
C GLY A 141 3.45 8.84 31.37
N ALA A 142 4.75 9.10 31.25
CA ALA A 142 5.54 8.83 30.04
C ALA A 142 5.51 7.35 29.63
N GLY A 143 5.24 7.06 28.35
CA GLY A 143 5.23 5.70 27.78
C GLY A 143 3.84 5.17 27.40
N ARG A 144 3.71 3.83 27.31
CA ARG A 144 2.49 3.11 26.85
C ARG A 144 1.42 2.89 27.95
N ASN A 145 1.64 3.38 29.17
CA ASN A 145 0.71 3.21 30.30
C ASN A 145 -0.32 4.35 30.36
N LYS A 146 -1.02 4.62 29.24
CA LYS A 146 -2.12 5.60 29.16
C LYS A 146 -3.43 4.87 28.95
N THR A 147 -4.37 5.04 29.88
CA THR A 147 -5.70 4.43 29.78
C THR A 147 -6.76 5.53 29.81
N LEU A 148 -7.73 5.45 28.90
CA LEU A 148 -8.87 6.36 28.86
C LEU A 148 -9.75 6.17 30.10
N GLY A 149 -9.90 7.24 30.87
CA GLY A 149 -10.87 7.33 31.95
C GLY A 149 -12.27 7.53 31.35
N GLN A 150 -13.17 6.56 31.54
CA GLN A 150 -14.52 6.64 30.94
C GLN A 150 -15.31 7.86 31.44
N GLN A 151 -15.16 8.25 32.71
CA GLN A 151 -15.79 9.46 33.24
C GLN A 151 -15.19 10.74 32.65
N GLU A 152 -13.88 10.78 32.44
CA GLU A 152 -13.22 11.91 31.79
C GLU A 152 -13.62 12.03 30.32
N PHE A 153 -13.74 10.90 29.62
CA PHE A 153 -14.26 10.87 28.25
C PHE A 153 -15.69 11.43 28.16
N LEU A 154 -16.58 11.05 29.09
CA LEU A 154 -17.95 11.55 29.14
C LEU A 154 -18.01 13.08 29.42
N LYS A 155 -16.99 13.65 30.09
CA LYS A 155 -16.89 15.09 30.38
C LYS A 155 -16.34 15.92 29.22
N LEU A 156 -15.69 15.30 28.22
CA LEU A 156 -15.16 16.02 27.06
C LEU A 156 -16.25 16.83 26.37
N LYS A 157 -15.91 18.05 25.91
CA LYS A 157 -16.84 18.98 25.25
C LYS A 157 -16.39 19.30 23.82
N PRO A 158 -16.45 18.35 22.88
CA PRO A 158 -16.19 18.65 21.47
C PRO A 158 -17.15 19.74 20.98
N VAL A 159 -16.66 20.55 20.04
CA VAL A 159 -17.48 21.53 19.33
C VAL A 159 -18.14 20.81 18.16
N VAL A 160 -19.46 20.66 18.19
CA VAL A 160 -20.22 19.87 17.20
C VAL A 160 -21.41 20.67 16.68
N PRO A 161 -21.84 20.46 15.42
CA PRO A 161 -23.06 21.05 14.91
C PRO A 161 -24.31 20.28 15.35
N ASP A 162 -25.48 20.72 14.87
CA ASP A 162 -26.69 19.92 14.95
C ASP A 162 -26.54 18.57 14.21
N ARG A 163 -27.42 17.62 14.54
CA ARG A 163 -27.37 16.27 14.00
C ARG A 163 -27.51 16.20 12.48
N ALA A 164 -28.28 17.10 11.86
CA ALA A 164 -28.49 17.07 10.41
C ALA A 164 -27.18 17.42 9.68
N GLU A 165 -26.45 18.42 10.16
CA GLU A 165 -25.13 18.77 9.63
C GLU A 165 -24.09 17.68 9.94
N GLN A 166 -24.09 17.11 11.16
CA GLN A 166 -23.21 15.98 11.50
C GLN A 166 -23.37 14.84 10.50
N LYS A 167 -24.61 14.46 10.19
CA LYS A 167 -24.91 13.43 9.19
C LYS A 167 -24.39 13.81 7.81
N LYS A 168 -24.65 15.03 7.35
CA LYS A 168 -24.19 15.48 6.03
C LYS A 168 -22.66 15.44 5.88
N ILE A 169 -21.94 15.87 6.91
CA ILE A 169 -20.46 15.83 6.96
C ILE A 169 -19.97 14.38 6.93
N ALA A 170 -20.50 13.54 7.80
CA ALA A 170 -20.06 12.16 7.90
C ALA A 170 -20.35 11.35 6.63
N ASP A 171 -21.56 11.47 6.06
CA ASP A 171 -21.94 10.79 4.82
C ASP A 171 -21.00 11.17 3.67
N ALA A 172 -20.56 12.44 3.60
CA ALA A 172 -19.63 12.89 2.57
C ALA A 172 -18.23 12.30 2.76
N VAL A 173 -17.72 12.23 3.99
CA VAL A 173 -16.43 11.60 4.29
C VAL A 173 -16.50 10.08 4.05
N ASP A 174 -17.59 9.43 4.45
CA ASP A 174 -17.82 8.00 4.25
C ASP A 174 -17.95 7.63 2.76
N ALA A 175 -18.55 8.49 1.94
CA ALA A 175 -18.59 8.30 0.50
C ALA A 175 -17.18 8.30 -0.12
N VAL A 176 -16.29 9.18 0.35
CA VAL A 176 -14.87 9.20 -0.08
C VAL A 176 -14.15 7.92 0.37
N ASP A 177 -14.36 7.48 1.62
CA ASP A 177 -13.79 6.22 2.13
C ASP A 177 -14.27 5.00 1.33
N THR A 178 -15.56 4.94 1.02
CA THR A 178 -16.15 3.89 0.20
C THR A 178 -15.51 3.85 -1.18
N LYS A 179 -15.28 5.01 -1.80
CA LYS A 179 -14.61 5.10 -3.10
C LYS A 179 -13.15 4.65 -3.05
N ILE A 180 -12.42 5.03 -2.00
CA ILE A 180 -11.03 4.59 -1.78
C ILE A 180 -10.98 3.07 -1.62
N ALA A 181 -11.89 2.48 -0.83
CA ALA A 181 -11.97 1.04 -0.63
C ALA A 181 -12.26 0.30 -1.95
N ALA A 182 -13.24 0.77 -2.73
CA ALA A 182 -13.57 0.20 -4.03
C ALA A 182 -12.40 0.28 -5.03
N LEU A 183 -11.68 1.40 -5.08
CA LEU A 183 -10.49 1.55 -5.92
C LEU A 183 -9.33 0.65 -5.45
N THR A 184 -9.16 0.47 -4.14
CA THR A 184 -8.15 -0.43 -3.59
C THR A 184 -8.44 -1.89 -3.97
N ALA A 185 -9.71 -2.31 -3.87
CA ALA A 185 -10.14 -3.62 -4.35
C ALA A 185 -9.93 -3.78 -5.86
N LYS A 186 -10.29 -2.76 -6.66
CA LYS A 186 -10.04 -2.74 -8.11
C LYS A 186 -8.56 -2.88 -8.44
N ARG A 187 -7.67 -2.17 -7.72
CA ARG A 187 -6.22 -2.30 -7.88
C ARG A 187 -5.75 -3.73 -7.63
N HIS A 188 -6.20 -4.36 -6.54
CA HIS A 188 -5.83 -5.76 -6.23
C HIS A 188 -6.30 -6.71 -7.34
N ALA A 189 -7.54 -6.57 -7.81
CA ALA A 189 -8.07 -7.39 -8.90
C ALA A 189 -7.27 -7.21 -10.20
N LEU A 190 -6.88 -5.97 -10.54
CA LEU A 190 -6.04 -5.70 -11.72
C LEU A 190 -4.64 -6.31 -11.61
N VAL A 191 -4.02 -6.24 -10.43
CA VAL A 191 -2.71 -6.86 -10.18
C VAL A 191 -2.79 -8.38 -10.33
N GLN A 192 -3.81 -9.01 -9.76
CA GLN A 192 -4.05 -10.45 -9.90
C GLN A 192 -4.33 -10.85 -11.36
N PHE A 193 -5.17 -10.08 -12.05
CA PHE A 193 -5.46 -10.31 -13.46
C PHE A 193 -4.20 -10.22 -14.33
N LYS A 194 -3.36 -9.19 -14.13
CA LYS A 194 -2.08 -9.05 -14.84
C LYS A 194 -1.17 -10.25 -14.57
N ALA A 195 -1.06 -10.70 -13.32
CA ALA A 195 -0.24 -11.87 -12.99
C ALA A 195 -0.73 -13.14 -13.70
N GLY A 196 -2.05 -13.38 -13.72
CA GLY A 196 -2.65 -14.49 -14.46
C GLY A 196 -2.47 -14.38 -15.98
N LEU A 197 -2.62 -13.18 -16.55
CA LEU A 197 -2.36 -12.92 -17.97
C LEU A 197 -0.91 -13.22 -18.33
N MET A 198 0.04 -12.72 -17.54
CA MET A 198 1.47 -12.97 -17.72
C MET A 198 1.80 -14.47 -17.67
N GLN A 199 1.22 -15.20 -16.71
CA GLN A 199 1.37 -16.65 -16.63
C GLN A 199 0.87 -17.35 -17.90
N LYS A 200 -0.33 -17.02 -18.38
CA LYS A 200 -0.90 -17.64 -19.59
C LYS A 200 -0.11 -17.33 -20.86
N LEU A 201 0.38 -16.09 -21.00
CA LEU A 201 1.20 -15.67 -22.14
C LEU A 201 2.54 -16.42 -22.18
N PHE A 202 3.32 -16.40 -21.09
CA PHE A 202 4.65 -17.01 -21.08
C PHE A 202 4.65 -18.55 -20.94
N SER A 203 3.51 -19.15 -20.59
CA SER A 203 3.29 -20.60 -20.71
C SER A 203 2.68 -21.02 -22.04
N GLN A 204 2.44 -20.07 -22.96
CA GLN A 204 1.78 -20.27 -24.26
C GLN A 204 0.36 -20.84 -24.18
N GLN A 205 -0.29 -20.83 -23.01
CA GLN A 205 -1.72 -21.14 -22.87
C GLN A 205 -2.61 -20.07 -23.53
N LEU A 206 -2.08 -18.86 -23.66
CA LEU A 206 -2.65 -17.77 -24.45
C LEU A 206 -1.57 -17.27 -25.40
N ARG A 207 -1.90 -17.16 -26.69
CA ARG A 207 -1.04 -16.57 -27.71
C ARG A 207 -1.80 -15.53 -28.50
N PHE A 208 -1.08 -14.50 -28.96
CA PHE A 208 -1.66 -13.55 -29.90
C PHE A 208 -1.67 -14.16 -31.30
N THR A 209 -2.58 -13.70 -32.14
CA THR A 209 -2.55 -13.96 -33.59
C THR A 209 -1.99 -12.75 -34.32
N ARG A 210 -1.54 -13.00 -35.54
CA ARG A 210 -1.23 -11.96 -36.51
C ARG A 210 -2.48 -11.18 -36.88
N ASP A 211 -2.30 -10.02 -37.50
CA ASP A 211 -3.42 -9.16 -37.91
C ASP A 211 -4.28 -9.80 -39.01
N ASP A 212 -3.72 -10.74 -39.79
CA ASP A 212 -4.44 -11.56 -40.77
C ASP A 212 -5.17 -12.77 -40.14
N GLY A 213 -5.18 -12.87 -38.80
CA GLY A 213 -5.82 -13.95 -38.04
C GLY A 213 -5.01 -15.24 -37.97
N LYS A 214 -3.85 -15.34 -38.63
CA LYS A 214 -3.01 -16.55 -38.58
C LYS A 214 -2.20 -16.61 -37.28
N ALA A 215 -1.81 -17.82 -36.90
CA ALA A 215 -0.87 -18.02 -35.80
C ALA A 215 0.52 -17.45 -36.14
N PHE A 216 1.22 -16.95 -35.13
CA PHE A 216 2.66 -16.69 -35.23
C PHE A 216 3.44 -18.01 -35.28
N PRO A 217 4.66 -18.01 -35.84
CA PRO A 217 5.57 -19.15 -35.76
C PRO A 217 5.79 -19.63 -34.32
N ASP A 218 6.22 -20.87 -34.16
CA ASP A 218 6.57 -21.40 -32.84
C ASP A 218 7.72 -20.63 -32.20
N TRP A 219 7.64 -20.47 -30.88
CA TRP A 219 8.65 -19.74 -30.14
C TRP A 219 9.96 -20.52 -30.13
N GLN A 220 11.07 -19.82 -30.35
CA GLN A 220 12.39 -20.45 -30.46
C GLN A 220 13.08 -20.52 -29.12
N LYS A 221 13.68 -21.67 -28.79
CA LYS A 221 14.50 -21.80 -27.58
C LYS A 221 15.79 -20.99 -27.72
N LYS A 222 16.08 -20.14 -26.74
CA LYS A 222 17.29 -19.30 -26.65
C LYS A 222 17.89 -19.38 -25.24
N ARG A 223 19.17 -19.00 -25.12
CA ARG A 223 19.82 -18.73 -23.82
C ARG A 223 20.00 -17.22 -23.64
N LEU A 224 20.04 -16.74 -22.39
CA LEU A 224 20.30 -15.31 -22.13
C LEU A 224 21.66 -14.87 -22.68
N GLY A 225 22.69 -15.70 -22.56
CA GLY A 225 24.02 -15.42 -23.11
C GLY A 225 24.06 -15.33 -24.64
N ASP A 226 23.05 -15.87 -25.35
CA ASP A 226 22.95 -15.78 -26.80
C ASP A 226 22.36 -14.44 -27.26
N ILE A 227 21.60 -13.76 -26.39
CA ILE A 227 20.80 -12.58 -26.75
C ILE A 227 21.26 -11.28 -26.09
N PHE A 228 22.06 -11.38 -25.02
CA PHE A 228 22.62 -10.24 -24.30
C PHE A 228 24.15 -10.28 -24.27
N THR A 229 24.74 -9.10 -24.12
CA THR A 229 26.13 -8.89 -23.72
C THR A 229 26.16 -8.17 -22.37
N TRP A 230 26.99 -8.62 -21.43
CA TRP A 230 27.11 -7.95 -20.14
C TRP A 230 27.88 -6.65 -20.25
N VAL A 231 27.36 -5.63 -19.59
CA VAL A 231 28.00 -4.33 -19.46
C VAL A 231 28.52 -4.18 -18.04
N LYS A 232 29.62 -3.46 -17.89
CA LYS A 232 30.20 -3.14 -16.59
C LYS A 232 29.24 -2.21 -15.82
N THR A 233 29.10 -2.47 -14.53
CA THR A 233 28.40 -1.63 -13.57
C THR A 233 29.41 -1.06 -12.58
N ASN A 234 29.10 0.08 -11.97
CA ASN A 234 30.01 0.72 -11.02
C ASN A 234 29.84 0.14 -9.60
N SER A 235 30.80 0.43 -8.72
CA SER A 235 30.82 -0.08 -7.33
C SER A 235 30.33 0.95 -6.30
N LEU A 236 29.61 1.99 -6.72
CA LEU A 236 29.15 3.04 -5.81
C LEU A 236 28.09 2.46 -4.85
N SER A 237 28.43 2.48 -3.56
CA SER A 237 27.50 2.20 -2.47
C SER A 237 26.51 3.35 -2.29
N ARG A 238 25.48 3.15 -1.46
CA ARG A 238 24.44 4.16 -1.22
C ARG A 238 24.97 5.45 -0.58
N GLU A 239 26.12 5.43 0.08
CA GLU A 239 26.72 6.61 0.71
C GLU A 239 27.20 7.67 -0.30
N PHE A 240 27.46 7.26 -1.55
CA PHE A 240 27.88 8.14 -2.63
C PHE A 240 26.70 8.72 -3.40
N LEU A 241 25.45 8.47 -2.96
CA LEU A 241 24.23 8.82 -3.68
C LEU A 241 23.43 9.89 -2.92
N THR A 242 22.83 10.81 -3.66
CA THR A 242 22.01 11.91 -3.10
C THR A 242 20.72 12.11 -3.89
N TYR A 243 19.69 12.68 -3.26
CA TYR A 243 18.47 13.11 -3.92
C TYR A 243 18.41 14.64 -4.11
N ASP A 244 19.46 15.37 -3.71
CA ASP A 244 19.52 16.84 -3.77
C ASP A 244 19.84 17.38 -5.18
N GLY A 245 19.95 16.51 -6.17
CA GLY A 245 20.27 16.83 -7.56
C GLY A 245 21.68 16.42 -7.97
N GLY A 246 21.92 16.47 -9.28
CA GLY A 246 23.18 16.09 -9.90
C GLY A 246 23.08 15.95 -11.41
N THR A 247 24.15 15.47 -12.04
CA THR A 247 24.24 15.32 -13.50
C THR A 247 24.02 13.89 -13.98
N VAL A 248 24.44 12.90 -13.18
CA VAL A 248 24.29 11.47 -13.47
C VAL A 248 23.51 10.80 -12.36
N GLN A 249 22.48 10.04 -12.74
CA GLN A 249 21.70 9.19 -11.84
C GLN A 249 22.28 7.79 -11.78
N ASN A 250 22.13 7.13 -10.63
CA ASN A 250 22.65 5.79 -10.40
C ASN A 250 21.57 4.86 -9.87
N ILE A 251 21.31 3.78 -10.62
CA ILE A 251 20.40 2.71 -10.22
C ILE A 251 21.04 1.91 -9.10
N HIS A 252 20.35 1.85 -7.97
CA HIS A 252 20.72 1.05 -6.81
C HIS A 252 19.80 -0.18 -6.71
N TYR A 253 20.38 -1.36 -6.44
CA TYR A 253 19.64 -2.64 -6.42
C TYR A 253 18.41 -2.63 -5.49
N GLY A 254 18.52 -2.01 -4.31
CA GLY A 254 17.40 -1.91 -3.36
C GLY A 254 16.20 -1.12 -3.90
N ASP A 255 16.40 -0.22 -4.87
CA ASP A 255 15.30 0.51 -5.51
C ASP A 255 14.63 -0.33 -6.62
N ILE A 256 15.35 -1.27 -7.25
CA ILE A 256 14.77 -2.31 -8.12
C ILE A 256 13.81 -3.20 -7.33
N HIS A 257 14.16 -3.51 -6.08
CA HIS A 257 13.34 -4.35 -5.21
C HIS A 257 12.03 -3.69 -4.80
N THR A 258 12.05 -2.38 -4.56
CA THR A 258 11.00 -1.69 -3.80
C THR A 258 10.23 -0.63 -4.57
N LYS A 259 10.81 -0.04 -5.62
CA LYS A 259 10.27 1.18 -6.26
C LYS A 259 10.07 1.01 -7.76
N PHE A 260 11.10 0.55 -8.47
CA PHE A 260 11.13 0.65 -9.92
C PHE A 260 10.18 -0.33 -10.60
N ARG A 261 9.56 0.17 -11.67
CA ARG A 261 8.70 -0.64 -12.54
C ARG A 261 9.53 -1.57 -13.41
N ALA A 262 8.89 -2.64 -13.88
CA ALA A 262 9.51 -3.56 -14.85
C ALA A 262 9.96 -2.83 -16.12
N LEU A 263 9.17 -1.84 -16.57
CA LEU A 263 9.51 -0.93 -17.65
C LEU A 263 9.96 0.40 -17.05
N PHE A 264 11.27 0.56 -16.90
CA PHE A 264 11.89 1.71 -16.28
C PHE A 264 11.91 2.88 -17.24
N ARG A 265 11.33 4.00 -16.81
CA ARG A 265 11.40 5.29 -17.50
C ARG A 265 12.05 6.29 -16.57
N GLN A 266 13.19 6.85 -16.97
CA GLN A 266 13.95 7.76 -16.13
C GLN A 266 13.11 8.96 -15.65
N SER A 267 12.23 9.50 -16.49
CA SER A 267 11.35 10.62 -16.15
C SER A 267 10.25 10.29 -15.13
N ALA A 268 9.92 9.01 -14.97
CA ALA A 268 8.81 8.55 -14.12
C ALA A 268 9.28 7.92 -12.80
N GLU A 269 10.59 7.76 -12.61
CA GLU A 269 11.18 7.07 -11.47
C GLU A 269 12.00 8.03 -10.60
N THR A 270 11.93 7.86 -9.28
CA THR A 270 12.78 8.63 -8.35
C THR A 270 14.11 7.92 -8.17
N VAL A 271 15.11 8.35 -8.93
CA VAL A 271 16.46 7.76 -8.96
C VAL A 271 17.43 8.73 -8.29
N PRO A 272 18.29 8.28 -7.36
CA PRO A 272 19.28 9.14 -6.77
C PRO A 272 20.37 9.53 -7.78
N PHE A 273 20.95 10.70 -7.57
CA PHE A 273 22.11 11.19 -8.27
C PHE A 273 23.39 10.70 -7.62
N VAL A 274 24.43 10.55 -8.44
CA VAL A 274 25.80 10.40 -7.96
C VAL A 274 26.22 11.72 -7.29
N GLY A 275 26.84 11.64 -6.11
CA GLY A 275 27.26 12.80 -5.34
C GLY A 275 28.21 13.73 -6.11
N ALA A 276 28.14 15.03 -5.83
CA ALA A 276 28.78 16.08 -6.62
C ALA A 276 30.32 15.95 -6.83
N LYS A 277 31.00 15.17 -5.98
CA LYS A 277 32.45 14.91 -6.10
C LYS A 277 32.80 13.94 -7.25
N ILE A 278 31.82 13.19 -7.75
CA ILE A 278 32.00 12.20 -8.82
C ILE A 278 31.27 12.72 -10.05
N GLY A 279 32.04 13.27 -10.99
CA GLY A 279 31.51 13.83 -12.22
C GLY A 279 31.27 12.79 -13.32
N PRO A 280 30.61 13.16 -14.44
CA PRO A 280 30.31 12.26 -15.56
C PRO A 280 31.54 11.57 -16.17
N LYS A 281 32.71 12.21 -16.12
CA LYS A 281 33.99 11.68 -16.60
C LYS A 281 34.49 10.46 -15.80
N ALA A 282 33.84 10.12 -14.69
CA ALA A 282 34.15 8.94 -13.89
C ALA A 282 33.65 7.64 -14.54
N PHE A 283 32.80 7.73 -15.56
CA PHE A 283 32.20 6.58 -16.25
C PHE A 283 32.59 6.58 -17.73
N SER A 284 32.83 5.40 -18.29
CA SER A 284 32.99 5.24 -19.73
C SER A 284 31.63 5.30 -20.45
N ASP A 285 31.66 5.56 -21.76
CA ASP A 285 30.44 5.67 -22.58
C ASP A 285 29.64 4.36 -22.64
N GLU A 286 30.29 3.22 -22.40
CA GLU A 286 29.65 1.91 -22.33
C GLU A 286 28.82 1.72 -21.06
N GLU A 287 29.26 2.29 -19.93
CA GLU A 287 28.64 2.15 -18.60
C GLU A 287 27.30 2.91 -18.49
N PHE A 288 27.03 3.86 -19.39
CA PHE A 288 25.74 4.53 -19.45
C PHE A 288 24.66 3.62 -20.01
N CYS A 289 23.51 3.62 -19.34
CA CYS A 289 22.32 2.88 -19.73
C CYS A 289 21.78 3.38 -21.07
N ARG A 290 21.29 2.44 -21.87
CA ARG A 290 20.63 2.67 -23.17
C ARG A 290 19.25 2.03 -23.15
N VAL A 291 18.37 2.52 -24.03
CA VAL A 291 17.07 1.88 -24.24
C VAL A 291 17.29 0.42 -24.67
N GLY A 292 16.55 -0.50 -24.06
CA GLY A 292 16.66 -1.95 -24.23
C GLY A 292 17.61 -2.64 -23.23
N ASP A 293 18.45 -1.88 -22.50
CA ASP A 293 19.28 -2.48 -21.45
C ASP A 293 18.38 -3.07 -20.35
N VAL A 294 18.75 -4.26 -19.87
CA VAL A 294 18.14 -4.89 -18.70
C VAL A 294 19.09 -4.80 -17.51
N ILE A 295 18.55 -4.48 -16.35
CA ILE A 295 19.31 -4.37 -15.10
C ILE A 295 18.71 -5.33 -14.10
N ILE A 296 19.54 -6.25 -13.60
CA ILE A 296 19.15 -7.36 -12.74
C ILE A 296 19.80 -7.12 -11.37
N ALA A 297 18.99 -7.05 -10.33
CA ALA A 297 19.49 -7.00 -8.96
C ALA A 297 20.09 -8.36 -8.59
N ASP A 298 21.40 -8.39 -8.32
CA ASP A 298 22.13 -9.65 -8.13
C ASP A 298 22.19 -10.11 -6.67
N ALA A 299 21.79 -9.25 -5.73
CA ALA A 299 21.78 -9.51 -4.30
C ALA A 299 20.40 -9.26 -3.65
N SER A 300 20.04 -10.11 -2.69
CA SER A 300 18.80 -10.02 -1.91
C SER A 300 18.86 -10.81 -0.61
N GLU A 301 18.06 -10.44 0.39
CA GLU A 301 17.86 -11.21 1.63
C GLU A 301 16.79 -12.31 1.45
N ASP A 302 15.99 -12.26 0.38
CA ASP A 302 14.95 -13.24 0.10
C ASP A 302 14.87 -13.67 -1.37
N TYR A 303 14.24 -14.82 -1.59
CA TYR A 303 14.02 -15.42 -2.91
C TYR A 303 12.96 -14.71 -3.75
N ALA A 304 12.06 -13.94 -3.14
CA ALA A 304 11.05 -13.19 -3.88
C ALA A 304 11.71 -12.07 -4.70
N ASP A 305 12.79 -11.50 -4.18
CA ASP A 305 13.43 -10.29 -4.68
C ASP A 305 14.72 -10.54 -5.46
N ILE A 306 15.42 -11.65 -5.19
CA ILE A 306 16.66 -12.01 -5.90
C ILE A 306 16.43 -12.08 -7.42
N GLY A 307 17.26 -11.41 -8.21
CA GLY A 307 17.14 -11.36 -9.67
C GLY A 307 15.94 -10.56 -10.20
N LYS A 308 15.30 -9.72 -9.37
CA LYS A 308 14.34 -8.74 -9.89
C LYS A 308 15.00 -7.90 -10.98
N THR A 309 14.25 -7.70 -12.05
CA THR A 309 14.74 -7.07 -13.28
C THR A 309 13.90 -5.86 -13.65
N ILE A 310 14.57 -4.85 -14.19
CA ILE A 310 13.98 -3.74 -14.93
C ILE A 310 14.57 -3.71 -16.35
N GLU A 311 13.79 -3.19 -17.29
CA GLU A 311 14.22 -2.87 -18.64
C GLU A 311 14.14 -1.36 -18.85
N ILE A 312 15.21 -0.76 -19.36
CA ILE A 312 15.27 0.66 -19.68
C ILE A 312 14.47 0.90 -20.96
N VAL A 313 13.30 1.53 -20.85
CA VAL A 313 12.47 1.88 -22.02
C VAL A 313 12.51 3.37 -22.36
N GLU A 314 13.06 4.19 -21.46
CA GLU A 314 13.28 5.61 -21.67
C GLU A 314 14.43 6.11 -20.79
N VAL A 315 15.43 6.72 -21.41
CA VAL A 315 16.59 7.31 -20.72
C VAL A 315 17.18 8.45 -21.55
N ARG A 316 17.63 9.51 -20.88
CA ARG A 316 18.37 10.59 -21.51
C ARG A 316 19.84 10.17 -21.71
N GLU A 317 20.43 10.60 -22.82
CA GLU A 317 21.84 10.30 -23.14
C GLU A 317 22.79 10.69 -21.99
N ARG A 318 23.74 9.80 -21.69
CA ARG A 318 24.82 9.99 -20.68
C ARG A 318 24.33 10.49 -19.31
N SER A 319 23.18 10.02 -18.85
CA SER A 319 22.55 10.53 -17.63
C SER A 319 22.25 9.46 -16.57
N LEU A 320 22.42 8.18 -16.89
CA LEU A 320 22.02 7.07 -16.03
C LEU A 320 23.05 5.95 -16.10
N VAL A 321 23.48 5.45 -14.95
CA VAL A 321 24.36 4.28 -14.80
C VAL A 321 23.76 3.30 -13.80
N ALA A 322 24.24 2.05 -13.81
CA ALA A 322 23.86 1.02 -12.84
C ALA A 322 25.00 0.75 -11.84
N GLY A 323 24.67 0.73 -10.55
CA GLY A 323 25.64 0.68 -9.46
C GLY A 323 25.81 -0.68 -8.80
N LEU A 324 26.29 -0.67 -7.55
CA LEU A 324 26.63 -1.86 -6.79
C LEU A 324 25.44 -2.84 -6.69
N HIS A 325 25.75 -4.15 -6.74
CA HIS A 325 24.80 -5.27 -6.71
C HIS A 325 23.80 -5.30 -7.87
N THR A 326 24.24 -4.87 -9.05
CA THR A 326 23.47 -4.98 -10.29
C THR A 326 24.30 -5.58 -11.41
N HIS A 327 23.67 -6.44 -12.21
CA HIS A 327 24.18 -6.86 -13.52
C HIS A 327 23.40 -6.13 -14.60
N MET A 328 24.11 -5.41 -15.47
CA MET A 328 23.53 -4.78 -16.65
C MET A 328 23.82 -5.63 -17.89
N ALA A 329 22.78 -5.94 -18.67
CA ALA A 329 22.87 -6.69 -19.91
C ALA A 329 22.25 -5.89 -21.06
N ARG A 330 22.96 -5.82 -22.17
CA ARG A 330 22.57 -5.07 -23.37
C ARG A 330 22.17 -6.03 -24.48
N PRO A 331 21.01 -5.87 -25.13
CA PRO A 331 20.62 -6.70 -26.27
C PRO A 331 21.70 -6.66 -27.35
N LYS A 332 22.01 -7.83 -27.94
CA LYS A 332 22.94 -7.94 -29.08
C LYS A 332 22.30 -8.49 -30.35
N ILE A 333 20.97 -8.61 -30.35
CA ILE A 333 20.16 -9.08 -31.48
C ILE A 333 19.10 -8.04 -31.81
N ASP A 334 18.77 -7.90 -33.09
CA ASP A 334 17.80 -6.90 -33.54
C ASP A 334 16.33 -7.34 -33.36
N CYS A 335 16.10 -8.62 -33.08
CA CYS A 335 14.75 -9.20 -32.98
C CYS A 335 14.16 -9.19 -31.56
N LEU A 336 14.77 -8.46 -30.61
CA LEU A 336 14.24 -8.29 -29.25
C LEU A 336 13.51 -6.94 -29.14
N VAL A 337 12.21 -6.99 -28.92
CA VAL A 337 11.38 -5.78 -28.81
C VAL A 337 11.54 -5.12 -27.43
N VAL A 338 11.73 -3.81 -27.43
CA VAL A 338 11.81 -2.99 -26.20
C VAL A 338 10.50 -3.11 -25.41
N GLY A 339 10.62 -3.42 -24.13
CA GLY A 339 9.54 -3.65 -23.19
C GLY A 339 9.19 -5.13 -23.00
N PHE A 340 9.60 -6.01 -23.91
CA PHE A 340 9.34 -7.44 -23.78
C PHE A 340 10.26 -8.09 -22.72
N ALA A 341 11.55 -7.72 -22.71
CA ALA A 341 12.55 -8.34 -21.85
C ALA A 341 12.26 -8.12 -20.36
N GLY A 342 11.76 -6.93 -20.00
CA GLY A 342 11.37 -6.58 -18.64
C GLY A 342 10.25 -7.48 -18.10
N TYR A 343 9.31 -7.89 -18.95
CA TYR A 343 8.28 -8.86 -18.57
C TYR A 343 8.77 -10.31 -18.63
N LEU A 344 9.53 -10.67 -19.67
CA LEU A 344 10.10 -12.00 -19.81
C LEU A 344 10.95 -12.39 -18.61
N LEU A 345 11.84 -11.50 -18.15
CA LEU A 345 12.75 -11.77 -17.04
C LEU A 345 12.03 -11.84 -15.68
N ARG A 346 10.78 -11.37 -15.63
CA ARG A 346 9.89 -11.47 -14.47
C ARG A 346 8.83 -12.57 -14.62
N SER A 347 8.78 -13.23 -15.76
CA SER A 347 7.87 -14.35 -16.04
C SER A 347 8.13 -15.51 -15.08
N GLU A 348 7.06 -16.24 -14.75
CA GLU A 348 7.12 -17.34 -13.81
C GLU A 348 8.17 -18.42 -14.20
N PRO A 349 8.26 -18.86 -15.48
CA PRO A 349 9.30 -19.80 -15.91
C PRO A 349 10.73 -19.27 -15.72
N MET A 350 10.95 -17.96 -15.91
CA MET A 350 12.26 -17.34 -15.70
C MET A 350 12.57 -17.21 -14.21
N ARG A 351 11.62 -16.73 -13.40
CA ARG A 351 11.74 -16.61 -11.95
C ARG A 351 12.12 -17.94 -11.31
N ARG A 352 11.50 -19.05 -11.74
CA ARG A 352 11.86 -20.40 -11.27
C ARG A 352 13.33 -20.74 -11.52
N GLN A 353 13.85 -20.44 -12.70
CA GLN A 353 15.24 -20.75 -13.01
C GLN A 353 16.21 -19.84 -12.23
N ILE A 354 15.88 -18.55 -12.10
CA ILE A 354 16.65 -17.58 -11.30
C ILE A 354 16.75 -18.04 -9.83
N ILE A 355 15.64 -18.43 -9.23
CA ILE A 355 15.60 -18.93 -7.83
C ILE A 355 16.51 -20.14 -7.64
N ARG A 356 16.55 -21.06 -8.61
CA ARG A 356 17.40 -22.28 -8.53
C ARG A 356 18.89 -21.98 -8.60
N ILE A 357 19.29 -20.91 -9.29
CA ILE A 357 20.71 -20.56 -9.45
C ILE A 357 21.19 -19.53 -8.42
N ALA A 358 20.28 -19.00 -7.59
CA ALA A 358 20.62 -18.12 -6.49
C ALA A 358 21.40 -18.91 -5.42
N GLN A 359 22.46 -18.33 -4.88
CA GLN A 359 23.37 -18.96 -3.93
C GLN A 359 23.62 -18.04 -2.75
N GLY A 360 23.74 -18.58 -1.53
CA GLY A 360 24.02 -17.80 -0.33
C GLY A 360 23.19 -18.28 0.86
N ILE A 361 23.62 -17.89 2.08
CA ILE A 361 22.94 -18.27 3.33
C ILE A 361 22.14 -17.07 3.85
N SER A 362 22.82 -15.99 4.23
CA SER A 362 22.17 -14.77 4.76
C SER A 362 21.82 -13.75 3.68
N VAL A 363 22.60 -13.71 2.60
CA VAL A 363 22.36 -12.87 1.42
C VAL A 363 22.55 -13.75 0.20
N LEU A 364 21.51 -13.83 -0.63
CA LEU A 364 21.54 -14.53 -1.90
C LEU A 364 22.26 -13.67 -2.94
N GLY A 365 23.04 -14.33 -3.78
CA GLY A 365 23.79 -13.77 -4.90
C GLY A 365 23.50 -14.54 -6.19
N ILE A 366 23.63 -13.87 -7.33
CA ILE A 366 23.60 -14.51 -8.66
C ILE A 366 24.81 -14.06 -9.49
N SER A 367 25.54 -15.01 -10.07
CA SER A 367 26.65 -14.72 -10.98
C SER A 367 26.20 -14.55 -12.44
N LYS A 368 26.93 -13.71 -13.19
CA LYS A 368 26.71 -13.50 -14.65
C LYS A 368 26.74 -14.82 -15.43
N GLY A 369 27.74 -15.67 -15.16
CA GLY A 369 27.89 -16.95 -15.86
C GLY A 369 26.75 -17.94 -15.60
N ASN A 370 26.03 -17.83 -14.47
CA ASN A 370 24.82 -18.62 -14.26
C ASN A 370 23.60 -17.99 -14.96
N LEU A 371 23.50 -16.66 -14.99
CA LEU A 371 22.45 -15.97 -15.76
C LEU A 371 22.53 -16.30 -17.26
N GLU A 372 23.73 -16.35 -17.84
CA GLU A 372 23.92 -16.67 -19.26
C GLU A 372 23.32 -18.03 -19.67
N LYS A 373 23.29 -18.99 -18.75
CA LYS A 373 22.80 -20.36 -18.98
C LYS A 373 21.28 -20.47 -18.93
N LEU A 374 20.59 -19.45 -18.43
CA LEU A 374 19.13 -19.44 -18.34
C LEU A 374 18.51 -19.54 -19.73
N THR A 375 17.46 -20.36 -19.84
CA THR A 375 16.81 -20.64 -21.13
C THR A 375 15.38 -20.12 -21.15
N PHE A 376 14.92 -19.72 -22.33
CA PHE A 376 13.53 -19.29 -22.53
C PHE A 376 13.11 -19.50 -23.98
N LEU A 377 11.83 -19.29 -24.23
CA LEU A 377 11.23 -19.35 -25.56
C LEU A 377 11.00 -17.92 -26.04
N LEU A 378 11.56 -17.58 -27.19
CA LEU A 378 11.50 -16.25 -27.80
C LEU A 378 10.42 -16.25 -28.90
N PRO A 379 9.37 -15.42 -28.79
CA PRO A 379 8.35 -15.26 -29.84
C PRO A 379 8.90 -14.53 -31.07
N HIS A 380 8.11 -14.54 -32.15
CA HIS A 380 8.29 -13.60 -33.26
C HIS A 380 8.23 -12.14 -32.75
N PRO A 381 9.03 -11.19 -33.28
CA PRO A 381 9.06 -9.80 -32.80
C PRO A 381 7.68 -9.14 -32.70
N ASP A 382 6.82 -9.27 -33.70
CA ASP A 382 5.47 -8.71 -33.65
C ASP A 382 4.60 -9.30 -32.51
N GLU A 383 4.81 -10.58 -32.16
CA GLU A 383 4.14 -11.20 -31.01
C GLU A 383 4.73 -10.66 -29.69
N GLN A 384 6.05 -10.44 -29.63
CA GLN A 384 6.70 -9.78 -28.49
C GLN A 384 6.12 -8.38 -28.25
N GLN A 385 5.93 -7.59 -29.31
CA GLN A 385 5.31 -6.27 -29.25
C GLN A 385 3.89 -6.35 -28.69
N LYS A 386 3.04 -7.24 -29.22
CA LYS A 386 1.67 -7.43 -28.70
C LYS A 386 1.66 -7.83 -27.22
N ILE A 387 2.59 -8.68 -26.78
CA ILE A 387 2.75 -9.07 -25.36
C ILE A 387 3.16 -7.85 -24.51
N ALA A 388 4.19 -7.12 -24.95
CA ALA A 388 4.69 -5.94 -24.25
C ALA A 388 3.59 -4.88 -24.10
N ASP A 389 2.87 -4.58 -25.18
CA ASP A 389 1.77 -3.61 -25.19
C ASP A 389 0.63 -4.00 -24.26
N ALA A 390 0.20 -5.27 -24.29
CA ALA A 390 -0.87 -5.75 -23.43
C ALA A 390 -0.52 -5.65 -21.95
N LEU A 391 0.70 -6.04 -21.57
CA LEU A 391 1.17 -5.97 -20.18
C LEU A 391 1.46 -4.53 -19.73
N ALA A 392 1.99 -3.69 -20.62
CA ALA A 392 2.18 -2.26 -20.36
C ALA A 392 0.84 -1.53 -20.18
N ALA A 393 -0.17 -1.88 -20.97
CA ALA A 393 -1.53 -1.35 -20.79
C ALA A 393 -2.14 -1.75 -19.44
N MET A 394 -1.87 -2.96 -18.94
CA MET A 394 -2.29 -3.34 -17.58
C MET A 394 -1.55 -2.54 -16.52
N ASP A 395 -0.24 -2.33 -16.66
CA ASP A 395 0.52 -1.48 -15.74
C ASP A 395 0.02 -0.04 -15.72
N ALA A 396 -0.28 0.54 -16.88
CA ALA A 396 -0.86 1.88 -16.98
C ALA A 396 -2.23 1.96 -16.26
N LYS A 397 -3.08 0.95 -16.42
CA LYS A 397 -4.38 0.87 -15.72
C LYS A 397 -4.20 0.76 -14.21
N ILE A 398 -3.27 -0.06 -13.74
CA ILE A 398 -2.96 -0.21 -12.30
C ILE A 398 -2.47 1.13 -11.75
N GLN A 399 -1.55 1.80 -12.45
CA GLN A 399 -1.01 3.08 -12.01
C GLN A 399 -2.09 4.17 -11.96
N ALA A 400 -2.95 4.26 -12.97
CA ALA A 400 -4.04 5.23 -12.97
C ALA A 400 -4.96 5.07 -11.75
N VAL A 401 -5.22 3.83 -11.30
CA VAL A 401 -5.98 3.56 -10.07
C VAL A 401 -5.19 3.94 -8.82
N VAL A 402 -3.88 3.67 -8.77
CA VAL A 402 -3.01 4.12 -7.66
C VAL A 402 -3.04 5.64 -7.52
N ASP A 403 -2.95 6.37 -8.64
CA ASP A 403 -2.99 7.83 -8.64
C ASP A 403 -4.35 8.36 -8.17
N GLN A 404 -5.45 7.72 -8.57
CA GLN A 404 -6.80 8.06 -8.08
C GLN A 404 -6.91 7.86 -6.57
N ILE A 405 -6.35 6.76 -6.03
CA ILE A 405 -6.33 6.50 -4.58
C ILE A 405 -5.56 7.60 -3.87
N SER A 406 -4.34 7.92 -4.30
CA SER A 406 -3.50 8.97 -3.70
C SER A 406 -4.19 10.33 -3.71
N LYS A 407 -4.82 10.71 -4.84
CA LYS A 407 -5.58 11.95 -4.97
C LYS A 407 -6.77 12.00 -4.01
N LEU A 408 -7.54 10.92 -3.88
CA LEU A 408 -8.68 10.85 -2.97
C LEU A 408 -8.25 10.85 -1.50
N GLN A 409 -7.12 10.23 -1.15
CA GLN A 409 -6.57 10.28 0.20
C GLN A 409 -6.12 11.70 0.56
N ALA A 410 -5.46 12.40 -0.36
CA ALA A 410 -5.09 13.81 -0.18
C ALA A 410 -6.34 14.70 -0.05
N PHE A 411 -7.34 14.50 -0.91
CA PHE A 411 -8.63 15.19 -0.85
C PHE A 411 -9.34 14.97 0.49
N LYS A 412 -9.45 13.72 0.95
CA LYS A 412 -10.03 13.36 2.26
C LYS A 412 -9.31 14.09 3.40
N LYS A 413 -7.98 14.11 3.39
CA LYS A 413 -7.18 14.80 4.41
C LYS A 413 -7.50 16.30 4.43
N GLY A 414 -7.61 16.94 3.26
CA GLY A 414 -8.03 18.33 3.14
C GLY A 414 -9.46 18.56 3.64
N LEU A 415 -10.39 17.68 3.27
CA LEU A 415 -11.80 17.71 3.69
C LEU A 415 -11.92 17.67 5.23
N LEU A 416 -11.24 16.71 5.87
CA LEU A 416 -11.23 16.60 7.34
C LEU A 416 -10.63 17.83 8.02
N GLN A 417 -9.61 18.46 7.42
CA GLN A 417 -8.99 19.66 7.97
C GLN A 417 -9.90 20.88 7.88
N GLN A 418 -10.74 20.99 6.84
CA GLN A 418 -11.57 22.17 6.60
C GLN A 418 -12.98 22.05 7.18
N MET A 419 -13.53 20.83 7.27
CA MET A 419 -14.91 20.57 7.70
C MET A 419 -15.08 20.26 9.19
N PHE A 420 -13.98 20.08 9.92
CA PHE A 420 -14.01 19.90 11.38
C PHE A 420 -13.30 21.08 12.05
N VAL A 421 -13.74 21.38 13.27
CA VAL A 421 -13.30 22.54 14.06
C VAL A 421 -12.43 22.10 15.21
#